data_AF-A0A1A2CVY8-F1
#
_entry.id   AF-A0A1A2CVY8-F1
#
_cell.length_a   1.000
_cell.length_b   1.000
_cell.length_c   1.000
_cell.angle_alpha   90.00
_cell.angle_beta   90.00
_cell.angle_gamma   90.00
#
_symmetry.space_group_name_H-M   'P 1'
#
loop_
_entity.id
_entity.type
_entity.pdbx_description
1 polymer ?
#
loop_
_entity_poly.entity_id
_entity_poly.type
_entity_poly.pdbx_seq_one_letter_code
_entity_poly.pdbx_strand_id
1 'polypeptide(L)'
;TALATSPGQFGCVVIDVDRPRSTPRHLRTHLAAAVYVATRPEESPNRGHYWFCLPHGLRLGNPTLPFGELRCVGGGIVLPPYGNRRVVRAGVPPAVPEELAEYLATHTVQAGAGVVVGATTLTVGQFCTRYTGNARPHKIAALVKLHAVLLDRGRSPHDAMREALRVGLAEARIGYVPARTVIRTLRQQWDRDRQEFSRLVQWAIDVAENSNAKQLQLKSDRCSGTDSREYV
;
A
#
# COMPACT_ATOMS: atom_id res chain seq x y z
N THR A 1 -19.89 10.71 -12.01
CA THR A 1 -18.49 10.78 -11.55
C THR A 1 -18.28 9.82 -10.40
N ALA A 2 -17.19 9.05 -10.39
CA ALA A 2 -16.89 8.15 -9.27
C ALA A 2 -16.30 8.95 -8.10
N LEU A 3 -16.80 8.73 -6.89
CA LEU A 3 -16.16 9.22 -5.66
C LEU A 3 -15.32 8.09 -5.07
N ALA A 4 -14.08 8.38 -4.73
CA ALA A 4 -13.19 7.44 -4.07
C ALA A 4 -12.69 8.00 -2.75
N THR A 5 -12.43 7.11 -1.79
CA THR A 5 -11.93 7.48 -0.47
C THR A 5 -10.84 6.50 -0.01
N SER A 6 -10.03 6.93 0.96
CA SER A 6 -9.07 6.07 1.64
C SER A 6 -9.52 5.85 3.09
N PRO A 7 -10.04 4.65 3.45
CA PRO A 7 -10.61 4.40 4.77
C PRO A 7 -9.66 4.74 5.91
N GLY A 8 -8.37 4.47 5.73
CA GLY A 8 -7.35 4.72 6.75
C GLY A 8 -7.16 6.20 7.12
N GLN A 9 -7.56 7.15 6.27
CA GLN A 9 -7.54 8.58 6.59
C GLN A 9 -8.60 8.96 7.63
N PHE A 10 -9.64 8.14 7.78
CA PHE A 10 -10.76 8.36 8.69
C PHE A 10 -10.72 7.42 9.91
N GLY A 11 -9.55 6.81 10.18
CA GLY A 11 -9.42 5.81 11.24
C GLY A 11 -10.27 4.56 10.99
N CYS A 12 -10.58 4.26 9.73
CA CYS A 12 -11.38 3.11 9.35
C CYS A 12 -10.56 2.08 8.57
N VAL A 13 -11.05 0.85 8.56
CA VAL A 13 -10.60 -0.21 7.68
C VAL A 13 -11.79 -0.80 6.94
N VAL A 14 -11.55 -1.21 5.70
CA VAL A 14 -12.51 -1.92 4.88
C VAL A 14 -11.96 -3.29 4.52
N ILE A 15 -12.76 -4.32 4.75
CA ILE A 15 -12.53 -5.65 4.22
C ILE A 15 -13.27 -5.73 2.89
N ASP A 16 -12.52 -5.71 1.80
CA ASP A 16 -12.98 -5.80 0.42
C ASP A 16 -13.10 -7.27 0.03
N VAL A 17 -14.27 -7.87 0.27
CA VAL A 17 -14.51 -9.29 0.02
C VAL A 17 -14.84 -9.50 -1.45
N ASP A 18 -13.99 -10.24 -2.15
CA ASP A 18 -14.18 -10.65 -3.54
C ASP A 18 -14.71 -12.08 -3.68
N ARG A 19 -14.34 -12.97 -2.75
CA ARG A 19 -14.63 -14.41 -2.78
C ARG A 19 -15.33 -14.84 -1.48
N PRO A 20 -16.63 -14.54 -1.30
CA PRO A 20 -17.32 -14.76 -0.02
C PRO A 20 -17.34 -16.22 0.45
N ARG A 21 -17.32 -17.18 -0.49
CA ARG A 21 -17.27 -18.61 -0.17
C ARG A 21 -15.95 -19.01 0.52
N SER A 22 -14.87 -18.29 0.24
CA SER A 22 -13.54 -18.49 0.82
C SER A 22 -13.35 -17.76 2.15
N THR A 23 -14.32 -16.95 2.60
CA THR A 23 -14.24 -16.26 3.88
C THR A 23 -14.30 -17.27 5.04
N PRO A 24 -13.32 -17.26 5.97
CA PRO A 24 -13.31 -18.12 7.15
C PRO A 24 -14.62 -18.02 7.93
N ARG A 25 -15.16 -19.16 8.37
CA ARG A 25 -16.49 -19.23 9.00
C ARG A 25 -16.59 -18.34 10.25
N HIS A 26 -15.56 -18.33 11.08
CA HIS A 26 -15.53 -17.56 12.33
C HIS A 26 -15.61 -16.04 12.09
N LEU A 27 -15.08 -15.53 10.97
CA LEU A 27 -15.15 -14.10 10.64
C LEU A 27 -16.51 -13.64 10.11
N ARG A 28 -17.38 -14.55 9.67
CA ARG A 28 -18.63 -14.19 8.97
C ARG A 28 -19.59 -13.41 9.87
N THR A 29 -19.63 -13.73 11.16
CA THR A 29 -20.47 -13.02 12.14
C THR A 29 -20.03 -11.57 12.28
N HIS A 30 -18.72 -11.32 12.33
CA HIS A 30 -18.16 -9.96 12.37
C HIS A 30 -18.50 -9.17 11.11
N LEU A 31 -18.35 -9.79 9.93
CA LEU A 31 -18.73 -9.15 8.67
C LEU A 31 -20.24 -8.86 8.57
N ALA A 32 -21.09 -9.75 9.10
CA ALA A 32 -22.53 -9.54 9.13
C ALA A 32 -22.93 -8.33 9.98
N ALA A 33 -22.17 -8.03 11.04
CA ALA A 33 -22.38 -6.86 11.90
C ALA A 33 -21.86 -5.53 11.31
N ALA A 34 -21.00 -5.58 10.28
CA ALA A 34 -20.38 -4.40 9.71
C ALA A 34 -21.33 -3.54 8.89
N VAL A 35 -20.99 -2.25 8.76
CA VAL A 35 -21.51 -1.39 7.68
C VAL A 35 -21.08 -1.99 6.34
N TYR A 36 -22.02 -2.15 5.42
CA TYR A 36 -21.84 -2.98 4.23
C TYR A 36 -22.34 -2.32 2.95
N VAL A 37 -21.43 -2.27 1.97
CA VAL A 37 -21.72 -1.87 0.59
C VAL A 37 -21.49 -3.08 -0.31
N ALA A 38 -22.55 -3.56 -0.95
CA ALA A 38 -22.46 -4.58 -1.98
C ALA A 38 -21.82 -4.00 -3.24
N THR A 39 -20.83 -4.69 -3.82
CA THR A 39 -20.11 -4.21 -5.02
C THR A 39 -20.55 -4.89 -6.31
N ARG A 40 -21.06 -6.13 -6.20
CA ARG A 40 -21.69 -6.92 -7.25
C ARG A 40 -22.87 -7.70 -6.66
N PRO A 41 -23.99 -7.03 -6.36
CA PRO A 41 -25.13 -7.64 -5.70
C PRO A 41 -25.70 -8.84 -6.50
N GLU A 42 -25.63 -8.79 -7.83
CA GLU A 42 -26.11 -9.87 -8.71
C GLU A 42 -25.23 -11.13 -8.68
N GLU A 43 -23.94 -11.00 -8.35
CA GLU A 43 -23.02 -12.16 -8.27
C GLU A 43 -23.10 -12.84 -6.91
N SER A 44 -23.13 -12.03 -5.83
CA SER A 44 -23.25 -12.54 -4.48
C SER A 44 -23.72 -11.47 -3.51
N PRO A 45 -24.67 -11.78 -2.61
CA PRO A 45 -25.13 -10.85 -1.58
C PRO A 45 -24.09 -10.58 -0.49
N ASN A 46 -22.96 -11.31 -0.49
CA ASN A 46 -21.88 -11.18 0.49
C ASN A 46 -20.57 -10.66 -0.13
N ARG A 47 -20.59 -10.25 -1.40
CA ARG A 47 -19.42 -9.64 -2.05
C ARG A 47 -19.47 -8.13 -1.86
N GLY A 48 -18.41 -7.53 -1.33
CA GLY A 48 -18.32 -6.07 -1.22
C GLY A 48 -17.50 -5.57 -0.05
N HIS A 49 -17.75 -4.31 0.31
CA HIS A 49 -16.95 -3.56 1.28
C HIS A 49 -17.60 -3.62 2.66
N TYR A 50 -16.88 -4.19 3.62
CA TYR A 50 -17.28 -4.29 5.02
C TYR A 50 -16.44 -3.33 5.86
N TRP A 51 -17.08 -2.34 6.47
CA TRP A 51 -16.41 -1.24 7.15
C TRP A 51 -16.35 -1.44 8.66
N PHE A 52 -15.20 -1.12 9.23
CA PHE A 52 -14.95 -1.09 10.66
C PHE A 52 -14.13 0.14 11.06
N CYS A 53 -14.31 0.60 12.28
CA CYS A 53 -13.47 1.60 12.93
C CYS A 53 -12.24 0.92 13.55
N LEU A 54 -11.06 1.48 13.32
CA LEU A 54 -9.83 1.07 13.98
C LEU A 54 -9.73 1.73 15.37
N PRO A 55 -9.10 1.05 16.34
CA PRO A 55 -8.64 1.71 17.56
C PRO A 55 -7.79 2.94 17.24
N HIS A 56 -7.90 3.98 18.06
CA HIS A 56 -7.16 5.22 17.86
C HIS A 56 -5.66 4.95 17.72
N GLY A 57 -5.05 5.47 16.64
CA GLY A 57 -3.63 5.30 16.36
C GLY A 57 -3.26 4.01 15.63
N LEU A 58 -4.14 2.99 15.58
CA LEU A 58 -3.89 1.79 14.79
C LEU A 58 -4.02 2.11 13.30
N ARG A 59 -3.03 1.69 12.52
CA ARG A 59 -3.02 1.82 11.06
C ARG A 59 -2.60 0.50 10.46
N LEU A 60 -3.43 -0.01 9.54
CA LEU A 60 -3.16 -1.25 8.82
C LEU A 60 -2.73 -0.95 7.39
N GLY A 61 -1.97 -1.88 6.82
CA GLY A 61 -1.66 -1.88 5.40
C GLY A 61 -2.83 -2.34 4.53
N ASN A 62 -2.53 -2.75 3.31
CA ASN A 62 -3.53 -3.28 2.38
C ASN A 62 -3.17 -4.72 1.95
N PRO A 63 -3.02 -5.67 2.90
CA PRO A 63 -2.71 -7.05 2.55
C PRO A 63 -3.79 -7.69 1.69
N THR A 64 -3.36 -8.59 0.81
CA THR A 64 -4.25 -9.52 0.13
C THR A 64 -4.66 -10.63 1.10
N LEU A 65 -5.93 -10.97 1.11
CA LEU A 65 -6.51 -12.04 1.91
C LEU A 65 -6.94 -13.20 0.99
N PRO A 66 -7.06 -14.43 1.50
CA PRO A 66 -7.56 -15.57 0.72
C PRO A 66 -8.97 -15.39 0.14
N PHE A 67 -9.71 -14.37 0.58
CA PHE A 67 -11.08 -14.09 0.15
C PHE A 67 -11.29 -12.66 -0.39
N GLY A 68 -10.23 -11.86 -0.51
CA GLY A 68 -10.36 -10.45 -0.86
C GLY A 68 -9.12 -9.63 -0.53
N GLU A 69 -9.31 -8.37 -0.18
CA GLU A 69 -8.24 -7.45 0.20
C GLU A 69 -8.62 -6.63 1.43
N LEU A 70 -7.62 -6.19 2.20
CA LEU A 70 -7.81 -5.17 3.22
C LEU A 70 -7.55 -3.79 2.60
N ARG A 71 -8.39 -2.81 2.93
CA ARG A 71 -8.26 -1.43 2.48
C ARG A 71 -8.22 -0.50 3.69
N CYS A 72 -7.05 0.04 3.96
CA CYS A 72 -6.83 0.97 5.06
C CYS A 72 -5.98 2.16 4.55
N VAL A 73 -4.74 2.32 5.01
CA VAL A 73 -3.93 3.49 4.66
C VAL A 73 -3.33 3.32 3.26
N GLY A 74 -3.61 4.28 2.38
CA GLY A 74 -3.17 4.25 0.99
C GLY A 74 -3.88 3.20 0.13
N GLY A 75 -4.89 2.53 0.69
CA GLY A 75 -5.88 1.76 -0.06
C GLY A 75 -7.04 2.67 -0.42
N GLY A 76 -7.46 2.64 -1.68
CA GLY A 76 -8.62 3.37 -2.16
C GLY A 76 -9.82 2.44 -2.33
N ILE A 77 -11.01 2.95 -2.06
CA ILE A 77 -12.27 2.31 -2.44
C ILE A 77 -13.18 3.30 -3.15
N VAL A 78 -13.97 2.78 -4.08
CA VAL A 78 -14.99 3.56 -4.77
C VAL A 78 -16.29 3.49 -3.98
N LEU A 79 -16.84 4.65 -3.68
CA LEU A 79 -18.08 4.82 -2.91
C LEU A 79 -19.32 4.66 -3.81
N PRO A 80 -20.45 4.19 -3.26
CA PRO A 80 -21.74 4.30 -3.92
C PRO A 80 -22.20 5.78 -3.99
N PRO A 81 -23.09 6.14 -4.94
CA PRO A 81 -23.62 5.31 -6.02
C PRO A 81 -22.70 5.35 -7.26
N TYR A 82 -21.90 4.31 -7.48
CA TYR A 82 -21.08 4.19 -8.69
C TYR A 82 -21.06 2.75 -9.21
N GLY A 83 -21.49 2.57 -10.46
CA GLY A 83 -21.79 1.26 -11.03
C GLY A 83 -22.88 0.55 -10.22
N ASN A 84 -22.78 -0.77 -10.07
CA ASN A 84 -23.77 -1.59 -9.34
C ASN A 84 -23.53 -1.59 -7.80
N ARG A 85 -22.84 -0.59 -7.25
CA ARG A 85 -22.57 -0.51 -5.81
C ARG A 85 -23.80 -0.04 -5.05
N ARG A 86 -24.23 -0.81 -4.05
CA ARG A 86 -25.41 -0.50 -3.23
C ARG A 86 -25.07 -0.54 -1.75
N VAL A 87 -25.45 0.50 -1.02
CA VAL A 87 -25.44 0.47 0.45
C VAL A 87 -26.53 -0.50 0.90
N VAL A 88 -26.13 -1.56 1.62
CA VAL A 88 -27.05 -2.58 2.15
C VAL A 88 -27.25 -2.40 3.64
N ARG A 89 -26.18 -2.07 4.38
CA ARG A 89 -26.24 -1.69 5.79
C ARG A 89 -25.50 -0.38 5.98
N ALA A 90 -26.23 0.66 6.32
CA ALA A 90 -25.69 1.98 6.67
C ALA A 90 -25.51 2.10 8.19
N GLY A 91 -24.74 3.09 8.62
CA GLY A 91 -24.53 3.39 10.04
C GLY A 91 -23.10 3.83 10.33
N VAL A 92 -22.79 3.96 11.62
CA VAL A 92 -21.43 4.15 12.09
C VAL A 92 -20.70 2.81 11.99
N PRO A 93 -19.51 2.73 11.37
CA PRO A 93 -18.75 1.48 11.36
C PRO A 93 -18.48 0.99 12.79
N PRO A 94 -18.75 -0.28 13.11
CA PRO A 94 -18.44 -0.81 14.43
C PRO A 94 -16.92 -0.88 14.63
N ALA A 95 -16.45 -0.88 15.88
CA ALA A 95 -15.05 -1.14 16.17
C ALA A 95 -14.63 -2.53 15.61
N VAL A 96 -13.39 -2.65 15.13
CA VAL A 96 -12.82 -3.94 14.74
C VAL A 96 -12.83 -4.88 15.95
N PRO A 97 -13.52 -6.04 15.88
CA PRO A 97 -13.47 -7.05 16.95
C PRO A 97 -12.07 -7.62 17.12
N GLU A 98 -11.69 -7.98 18.35
CA GLU A 98 -10.36 -8.52 18.68
C GLU A 98 -9.99 -9.71 17.80
N GLU A 99 -10.88 -10.69 17.65
CA GLU A 99 -10.66 -11.85 16.77
C GLU A 99 -10.38 -11.46 15.32
N LEU A 100 -11.06 -10.42 14.81
CA LEU A 100 -10.80 -9.92 13.47
C LEU A 100 -9.45 -9.20 13.41
N ALA A 101 -9.10 -8.42 14.43
CA ALA A 101 -7.79 -7.77 14.51
C ALA A 101 -6.66 -8.80 14.54
N GLU A 102 -6.78 -9.85 15.36
CA GLU A 102 -5.82 -10.97 15.44
C GLU A 102 -5.68 -11.68 14.08
N TYR A 103 -6.80 -11.99 13.42
CA TYR A 103 -6.76 -12.59 12.09
C TYR A 103 -6.01 -11.70 11.09
N LEU A 104 -6.28 -10.39 11.07
CA LEU A 104 -5.59 -9.45 10.19
C LEU A 104 -4.10 -9.29 10.58
N ALA A 105 -3.77 -9.44 11.86
CA ALA A 105 -2.39 -9.44 12.37
C ALA A 105 -1.57 -10.65 11.84
N THR A 106 -2.21 -11.78 11.55
CA THR A 106 -1.51 -12.93 10.93
C THR A 106 -1.25 -12.73 9.43
N HIS A 107 -1.99 -11.82 8.79
CA HIS A 107 -1.86 -11.50 7.35
C HIS A 107 -1.05 -10.22 7.12
N THR A 108 -0.39 -9.70 8.16
CA THR A 108 0.39 -8.45 8.09
C THR A 108 1.76 -8.61 7.42
N VAL A 109 2.02 -9.74 6.76
CA VAL A 109 3.32 -10.03 6.13
C VAL A 109 3.19 -10.27 4.62
N GLN A 110 3.14 -9.17 3.87
CA GLN A 110 4.08 -8.92 2.76
C GLN A 110 4.30 -7.41 2.65
N ALA A 111 5.51 -7.00 3.05
CA ALA A 111 6.00 -5.64 2.93
C ALA A 111 5.89 -5.15 1.48
N GLY A 112 5.00 -4.20 1.22
CA GLY A 112 4.90 -3.52 -0.08
C GLY A 112 3.75 -2.52 -0.18
N ALA A 113 2.60 -2.82 0.42
CA ALA A 113 1.42 -1.97 0.34
C ALA A 113 0.86 -1.61 1.73
N GLY A 114 1.14 -0.37 2.16
CA GLY A 114 0.36 0.28 3.21
C GLY A 114 0.90 0.25 4.65
N VAL A 115 2.12 -0.25 4.91
CA VAL A 115 2.77 0.12 6.16
C VAL A 115 3.04 1.63 6.10
N VAL A 116 2.31 2.42 6.86
CA VAL A 116 2.87 3.69 7.36
C VAL A 116 3.77 3.27 8.48
N VAL A 117 5.03 3.13 8.11
CA VAL A 117 6.08 3.08 9.09
C VAL A 117 6.14 4.47 9.72
N GLY A 118 6.25 4.51 11.06
CA GLY A 118 5.97 5.68 11.89
C GLY A 118 6.42 6.96 11.20
N ALA A 119 5.48 7.91 11.04
CA ALA A 119 5.70 9.16 10.31
C ALA A 119 7.05 9.72 10.72
N THR A 120 8.04 9.56 9.85
CA THR A 120 9.36 10.09 10.17
C THR A 120 9.20 11.59 10.11
N THR A 121 9.75 12.31 11.08
CA THR A 121 9.77 13.79 11.04
C THR A 121 10.69 14.31 9.93
N LEU A 122 11.20 13.43 9.08
CA LEU A 122 12.23 13.68 8.11
C LEU A 122 11.57 14.15 6.81
N THR A 123 11.74 15.44 6.55
CA THR A 123 11.24 16.07 5.33
C THR A 123 11.99 15.57 4.10
N VAL A 124 11.37 15.68 2.92
CA VAL A 124 12.01 15.38 1.63
C VAL A 124 13.37 16.09 1.48
N GLY A 125 13.45 17.36 1.89
CA GLY A 125 14.68 18.14 1.86
C GLY A 125 15.78 17.54 2.74
N GLN A 126 15.44 17.20 3.99
CA GLN A 126 16.38 16.56 4.92
C GLN A 126 16.85 15.19 4.41
N PHE A 127 15.95 14.40 3.82
CA PHE A 127 16.31 13.09 3.26
C PHE A 127 17.30 13.25 2.09
N CYS A 128 17.04 14.22 1.21
CA CYS A 128 17.92 14.52 0.09
C CYS A 128 19.31 15.04 0.52
N THR A 129 19.37 15.81 1.60
CA THR A 129 20.64 16.29 2.17
C THR A 129 21.41 15.17 2.86
N ARG A 130 20.71 14.24 3.52
CA ARG A 130 21.31 13.12 4.24
C ARG A 130 21.87 12.04 3.31
N TYR A 131 21.14 11.71 2.23
CA TYR A 131 21.45 10.57 1.36
C TYR A 131 21.92 11.04 -0.02
N THR A 132 23.21 11.38 -0.10
CA THR A 132 23.88 11.91 -1.30
C THR A 132 24.83 10.92 -1.97
N GLY A 133 25.01 9.73 -1.38
CA GLY A 133 25.90 8.68 -1.90
C GLY A 133 25.53 8.26 -3.32
N ASN A 134 26.53 7.87 -4.10
CA ASN A 134 26.38 7.53 -5.52
C ASN A 134 27.25 6.33 -5.92
N ALA A 135 27.32 5.30 -5.07
CA ALA A 135 28.20 4.16 -5.31
C ALA A 135 27.82 3.32 -6.54
N ARG A 136 26.55 3.36 -6.99
CA ARG A 136 26.01 2.59 -8.12
C ARG A 136 25.08 3.44 -9.00
N PRO A 137 25.62 4.44 -9.74
CA PRO A 137 24.81 5.40 -10.50
C PRO A 137 23.92 4.74 -11.57
N HIS A 138 24.35 3.61 -12.13
CA HIS A 138 23.60 2.85 -13.14
C HIS A 138 22.23 2.38 -12.65
N LYS A 139 22.02 2.24 -11.33
CA LYS A 139 20.73 1.86 -10.75
C LYS A 139 19.63 2.89 -11.03
N ILE A 140 19.96 4.16 -11.28
CA ILE A 140 18.96 5.17 -11.68
C ILE A 140 18.24 4.76 -12.98
N ALA A 141 18.98 4.29 -13.98
CA ALA A 141 18.39 3.82 -15.23
C ALA A 141 17.52 2.56 -15.00
N ALA A 142 17.94 1.68 -14.09
CA ALA A 142 17.16 0.50 -13.72
C ALA A 142 15.81 0.87 -13.06
N LEU A 143 15.74 1.97 -12.29
CA LEU A 143 14.49 2.45 -11.70
C LEU A 143 13.49 2.94 -12.75
N VAL A 144 13.96 3.66 -13.78
CA VAL A 144 13.12 4.08 -14.92
C VAL A 144 12.61 2.86 -15.68
N LYS A 145 13.49 1.88 -15.92
CA LYS A 145 13.11 0.61 -16.55
C LYS A 145 12.09 -0.16 -15.71
N LEU A 146 12.26 -0.21 -14.39
CA LEU A 146 11.30 -0.85 -13.47
C LEU A 146 9.92 -0.20 -13.59
N HIS A 147 9.85 1.14 -13.58
CA HIS A 147 8.60 1.87 -13.75
C HIS A 147 7.89 1.50 -15.07
N ALA A 148 8.63 1.54 -16.19
CA ALA A 148 8.09 1.18 -17.50
C ALA A 148 7.58 -0.28 -17.54
N VAL A 149 8.37 -1.24 -17.04
CA VAL A 149 7.98 -2.66 -17.00
C VAL A 149 6.72 -2.89 -16.16
N LEU A 150 6.53 -2.16 -15.06
CA LEU A 150 5.32 -2.27 -14.25
C LEU A 150 4.08 -1.75 -15.00
N LEU A 151 4.21 -0.65 -15.75
CA LEU A 151 3.15 -0.15 -16.61
C LEU A 151 2.81 -1.14 -17.74
N ASP A 152 3.81 -1.69 -18.42
CA ASP A 152 3.64 -2.68 -19.48
C ASP A 152 2.93 -3.95 -18.98
N ARG A 153 3.13 -4.30 -17.70
CA ARG A 153 2.43 -5.40 -17.02
C ARG A 153 1.01 -5.04 -16.56
N GLY A 154 0.49 -3.89 -16.95
CA GLY A 154 -0.87 -3.45 -16.64
C GLY A 154 -1.07 -2.93 -15.21
N ARG A 155 0.01 -2.60 -14.47
CA ARG A 155 -0.15 -1.95 -13.16
C ARG A 155 -0.65 -0.53 -13.34
N SER A 156 -1.44 -0.05 -12.38
CA SER A 156 -1.87 1.35 -12.37
C SER A 156 -0.65 2.28 -12.31
N PRO A 157 -0.66 3.46 -12.95
CA PRO A 157 0.49 4.36 -12.88
C PRO A 157 0.86 4.78 -11.47
N HIS A 158 -0.14 4.96 -10.60
CA HIS A 158 0.09 5.21 -9.16
C HIS A 158 0.92 4.08 -8.53
N ASP A 159 0.54 2.82 -8.72
CA ASP A 159 1.25 1.70 -8.10
C ASP A 159 2.63 1.45 -8.70
N ALA A 160 2.77 1.66 -10.01
CA ALA A 160 4.06 1.58 -10.70
C ALA A 160 5.04 2.65 -10.14
N MET A 161 4.59 3.90 -10.03
CA MET A 161 5.39 4.99 -9.49
C MET A 161 5.72 4.79 -8.01
N ARG A 162 4.73 4.36 -7.22
CA ARG A 162 4.89 4.02 -5.80
C ARG A 162 6.00 2.99 -5.59
N GLU A 163 6.01 1.92 -6.39
CA GLU A 163 7.01 0.86 -6.29
C GLU A 163 8.40 1.34 -6.73
N ALA A 164 8.50 2.08 -7.84
CA ALA A 164 9.77 2.63 -8.31
C ALA A 164 10.40 3.60 -7.29
N LEU A 165 9.60 4.47 -6.66
CA LEU A 165 10.04 5.35 -5.58
C LEU A 165 10.49 4.57 -4.35
N ARG A 166 9.73 3.53 -3.95
CA ARG A 166 10.08 2.66 -2.81
C ARG A 166 11.46 2.04 -2.98
N VAL A 167 11.73 1.45 -4.16
CA VAL A 167 13.03 0.84 -4.47
C VAL A 167 14.09 1.93 -4.53
N GLY A 168 13.86 3.02 -5.27
CA GLY A 168 14.87 4.05 -5.47
C GLY A 168 15.32 4.76 -4.19
N LEU A 169 14.40 5.04 -3.26
CA LEU A 169 14.75 5.68 -1.99
C LEU A 169 15.37 4.70 -0.99
N ALA A 170 15.06 3.40 -1.09
CA ALA A 170 15.79 2.38 -0.36
C ALA A 170 17.26 2.27 -0.83
N GLU A 171 17.50 2.31 -2.14
CA GLU A 171 18.84 2.37 -2.74
C GLU A 171 19.61 3.63 -2.32
N ALA A 172 18.91 4.76 -2.20
CA ALA A 172 19.52 6.00 -1.71
C ALA A 172 19.92 5.91 -0.24
N ARG A 173 19.08 5.30 0.60
CA ARG A 173 19.36 5.11 2.03
C ARG A 173 20.63 4.29 2.29
N ILE A 174 20.93 3.31 1.42
CA ILE A 174 22.17 2.51 1.50
C ILE A 174 23.35 3.14 0.73
N GLY A 175 23.19 4.37 0.22
CA GLY A 175 24.26 5.15 -0.40
C GLY A 175 24.56 4.80 -1.86
N TYR A 176 23.69 4.05 -2.53
CA TYR A 176 23.94 3.58 -3.91
C TYR A 176 23.62 4.63 -4.95
N VAL A 177 22.60 5.46 -4.71
CA VAL A 177 22.19 6.55 -5.61
C VAL A 177 21.78 7.79 -4.82
N PRO A 178 21.97 9.01 -5.34
CA PRO A 178 21.55 10.21 -4.61
C PRO A 178 20.03 10.32 -4.58
N ALA A 179 19.45 10.53 -3.40
CA ALA A 179 18.00 10.61 -3.24
C ALA A 179 17.36 11.71 -4.11
N ARG A 180 18.01 12.87 -4.19
CA ARG A 180 17.56 13.99 -5.05
C ARG A 180 17.50 13.59 -6.52
N THR A 181 18.47 12.79 -6.99
CA THR A 181 18.51 12.31 -8.38
C THR A 181 17.37 11.34 -8.64
N VAL A 182 17.13 10.38 -7.74
CA VAL A 182 15.99 9.44 -7.83
C VAL A 182 14.67 10.19 -7.98
N ILE A 183 14.39 11.13 -7.07
CA ILE A 183 13.13 11.87 -7.05
C ILE A 183 12.96 12.68 -8.34
N ARG A 184 14.00 13.39 -8.78
CA ARG A 184 13.95 14.19 -10.01
C ARG A 184 13.72 13.33 -11.24
N THR A 185 14.45 12.21 -11.37
CA THR A 185 14.34 11.32 -12.52
C THR A 185 12.96 10.68 -12.60
N LEU A 186 12.42 10.17 -11.47
CA LEU A 186 11.08 9.57 -11.46
C LEU A 186 9.98 10.63 -11.63
N ARG A 187 10.19 11.86 -11.15
CA ARG A 187 9.25 12.97 -11.40
C ARG A 187 9.06 13.25 -12.90
N GLN A 188 10.10 13.10 -13.71
CA GLN A 188 10.03 13.28 -15.16
C GLN A 188 9.16 12.21 -15.84
N GLN A 189 8.98 11.05 -15.20
CA GLN A 189 8.12 9.96 -15.70
C GLN A 189 6.67 10.09 -15.20
N TRP A 190 6.36 11.08 -14.36
CA TRP A 190 5.05 11.29 -13.77
C TRP A 190 4.28 12.37 -14.53
N ASP A 191 3.21 11.97 -15.22
CA ASP A 191 2.36 12.85 -16.01
C ASP A 191 1.16 13.42 -15.23
N ARG A 192 1.00 13.03 -13.95
CA ARG A 192 -0.14 13.41 -13.10
C ARG A 192 0.19 14.49 -12.08
N ASP A 193 -0.74 14.67 -11.15
CA ASP A 193 -0.72 15.72 -10.14
C ASP A 193 0.57 15.73 -9.30
N ARG A 194 1.03 16.95 -9.01
CA ARG A 194 2.26 17.20 -8.24
C ARG A 194 2.09 16.84 -6.77
N GLN A 195 0.92 17.08 -6.18
CA GLN A 195 0.69 16.77 -4.76
C GLN A 195 0.59 15.27 -4.53
N GLU A 196 -0.01 14.52 -5.47
CA GLU A 196 0.00 13.06 -5.46
C GLU A 196 1.44 12.52 -5.50
N PHE A 197 2.28 13.04 -6.39
CA PHE A 197 3.70 12.66 -6.44
C PHE A 197 4.43 12.98 -5.12
N SER A 198 4.21 14.16 -4.53
CA SER A 198 4.81 14.52 -3.24
C SER A 198 4.39 13.58 -2.11
N ARG A 199 3.13 13.12 -2.09
CA ARG A 199 2.64 12.11 -1.13
C ARG A 199 3.32 10.76 -1.33
N LEU A 200 3.51 10.32 -2.57
CA LEU A 200 4.23 9.08 -2.89
C LEU A 200 5.70 9.15 -2.46
N VAL A 201 6.37 10.27 -2.68
CA VAL A 201 7.75 10.50 -2.24
C VAL A 201 7.85 10.42 -0.72
N GLN A 202 7.00 11.14 0.02
CA GLN A 202 7.04 11.11 1.49
C GLN A 202 6.78 9.70 2.03
N TRP A 203 5.80 8.99 1.48
CA TRP A 203 5.55 7.60 1.85
C TRP A 203 6.78 6.70 1.60
N ALA A 204 7.43 6.84 0.45
CA ALA A 204 8.62 6.04 0.13
C ALA A 204 9.83 6.37 1.03
N ILE A 205 9.96 7.63 1.47
CA ILE A 205 10.93 8.04 2.51
C ILE A 205 10.64 7.31 3.82
N ASP A 206 9.40 7.34 4.30
CA ASP A 206 9.03 6.69 5.56
C ASP A 206 9.31 5.18 5.50
N VAL A 207 9.02 4.54 4.36
CA VAL A 207 9.32 3.11 4.14
C VAL A 207 10.81 2.84 4.17
N ALA A 208 11.61 3.63 3.44
CA ALA A 208 13.06 3.48 3.46
C ALA A 208 13.59 3.67 4.89
N GLU A 209 13.13 4.71 5.58
CA GLU A 209 13.68 5.12 6.87
C GLU A 209 13.47 4.12 8.00
N ASN A 210 12.39 3.36 7.91
CA ASN A 210 12.09 2.34 8.89
C ASN A 210 12.49 0.93 8.44
N SER A 211 13.02 0.79 7.22
CA SER A 211 13.59 -0.47 6.77
C SER A 211 15.00 -0.66 7.35
N ASN A 212 15.34 -1.91 7.69
CA ASN A 212 16.69 -2.26 8.14
C ASN A 212 17.69 -2.08 6.98
N ALA A 213 18.68 -1.20 7.15
CA ALA A 213 19.64 -0.87 6.09
C ALA A 213 20.47 -2.08 5.60
N LYS A 214 20.82 -3.03 6.49
CA LYS A 214 21.53 -4.25 6.11
C LYS A 214 20.66 -5.15 5.25
N GLN A 215 19.37 -5.30 5.59
CA GLN A 215 18.43 -6.06 4.78
C GLN A 215 18.17 -5.40 3.41
N LEU A 216 18.10 -4.07 3.36
CA LEU A 216 17.99 -3.34 2.09
C LEU A 216 19.20 -3.60 1.21
N GLN A 217 20.41 -3.52 1.78
CA GLN A 217 21.64 -3.79 1.05
C GLN A 217 21.69 -5.24 0.55
N LEU A 218 21.39 -6.22 1.40
CA LEU A 218 21.31 -7.63 0.99
C LEU A 218 20.33 -7.86 -0.16
N LYS A 219 19.16 -7.20 -0.14
CA LYS A 219 18.16 -7.27 -1.22
C LYS A 219 18.65 -6.64 -2.51
N SER A 220 19.35 -5.53 -2.41
CA SER A 220 19.89 -4.77 -3.54
C SER A 220 21.10 -5.45 -4.20
N ASP A 221 21.91 -6.16 -3.40
CA ASP A 221 23.15 -6.84 -3.83
C ASP A 221 22.93 -8.25 -4.38
N ARG A 222 21.68 -8.71 -4.44
CA ARG A 222 21.36 -10.02 -4.99
C ARG A 222 21.87 -10.14 -6.43
N CYS A 223 22.69 -11.15 -6.66
CA CYS A 223 22.98 -11.64 -8.01
C CYS A 223 21.75 -12.36 -8.56
N SER A 224 21.56 -12.30 -9.89
CA SER A 224 20.55 -13.10 -10.58
C SER A 224 20.67 -14.58 -10.19
N GLY A 225 19.62 -15.17 -9.59
CA GLY A 225 19.56 -16.58 -9.22
C GLY A 225 19.46 -16.92 -7.72
N THR A 226 19.43 -15.94 -6.81
CA THR A 226 19.24 -16.20 -5.36
C THR A 226 17.76 -16.26 -4.97
N ASP A 227 17.37 -17.26 -4.17
CA ASP A 227 15.99 -17.47 -3.72
C ASP A 227 15.53 -16.34 -2.77
N SER A 228 14.41 -15.71 -3.13
CA SER A 228 13.78 -14.64 -2.37
C SER A 228 13.28 -15.03 -0.97
N ARG A 229 13.15 -16.33 -0.68
CA ARG A 229 12.64 -16.87 0.60
C ARG A 229 13.66 -16.89 1.74
N GLU A 230 14.95 -16.73 1.45
CA GLU A 230 16.01 -16.83 2.47
C GLU A 230 16.21 -15.54 3.29
N TYR A 231 15.44 -14.48 3.01
CA TYR A 231 15.64 -13.15 3.59
C TYR A 231 14.31 -12.54 4.05
N VAL A 232 13.64 -13.24 4.97
CA VAL A 232 12.46 -12.77 5.71
C VAL A 232 12.90 -11.85 6.85
#